data_AF-A0AA51DEE2-F1
#
_entry.id   AF-A0AA51DEE2-F1
#
_cell.length_a   1.000
_cell.length_b   1.000
_cell.length_c   1.000
_cell.angle_alpha   90.00
_cell.angle_beta   90.00
_cell.angle_gamma   90.00
#
_symmetry.space_group_name_H-M   'P 1'
#
loop_
_entity.id
_entity.type
_entity.pdbx_description
1 polymer ?
#
loop_
_entity_poly.entity_id
_entity_poly.type
_entity_poly.pdbx_seq_one_letter_code
_entity_poly.pdbx_strand_id
1 'polypeptide(L)'
;MRFEYENIDTIIKYIIFNVGGKMKKAEELSYMIRKTTYIDILMMTIILIAFFTSNNKYILFFLLGYILAVINFYINTYTINYVFLGKNINRTYLVSLSYFFRIILATIIGALLFKHNKFNVVAYVLGYNAHYISILIYSLQNKDERM
;
A
#
# COMPACT_ATOMS: atom_id res chain seq x y z
N MET A 1 -35.24 -38.48 9.92
CA MET A 1 -34.21 -37.80 10.73
C MET A 1 -32.77 -37.88 10.17
N ARG A 2 -32.48 -38.53 9.03
CA ARG A 2 -31.13 -38.54 8.42
C ARG A 2 -30.87 -37.42 7.39
N PHE A 3 -31.92 -36.88 6.77
CA PHE A 3 -31.83 -35.84 5.74
C PHE A 3 -31.50 -34.43 6.27
N GLU A 4 -31.71 -34.15 7.55
CA GLU A 4 -31.38 -32.84 8.16
C GLU A 4 -29.89 -32.72 8.49
N TYR A 5 -29.23 -33.80 8.92
CA TYR A 5 -27.81 -33.79 9.31
C TYR A 5 -26.87 -33.55 8.12
N GLU A 6 -27.18 -34.07 6.94
CA GLU A 6 -26.38 -33.89 5.72
C GLU A 6 -26.38 -32.43 5.23
N ASN A 7 -27.47 -31.72 5.50
CA ASN A 7 -27.63 -30.30 5.19
C ASN A 7 -26.86 -29.42 6.18
N ILE A 8 -26.85 -29.78 7.47
CA ILE A 8 -26.10 -29.08 8.52
C ILE A 8 -24.59 -29.16 8.28
N ASP A 9 -24.04 -30.34 7.95
CA ASP A 9 -22.61 -30.50 7.66
C ASP A 9 -22.17 -29.69 6.43
N THR A 10 -23.03 -29.59 5.42
CA THR A 10 -22.79 -28.78 4.22
C THR A 10 -22.77 -27.29 4.56
N ILE A 11 -23.70 -26.83 5.40
CA ILE A 11 -23.75 -25.45 5.89
C ILE A 11 -22.51 -25.14 6.76
N ILE A 12 -22.11 -26.04 7.65
CA ILE A 12 -20.92 -25.89 8.49
C ILE A 12 -19.65 -25.81 7.64
N LYS A 13 -19.46 -26.70 6.66
CA LYS A 13 -18.33 -26.62 5.71
C LYS A 13 -18.32 -25.32 4.93
N TYR A 14 -19.49 -24.85 4.46
CA TYR A 14 -19.60 -23.58 3.75
C TYR A 14 -19.23 -22.38 4.63
N ILE A 15 -19.68 -22.35 5.90
CA ILE A 15 -19.34 -21.31 6.86
C ILE A 15 -17.84 -21.33 7.16
N ILE A 16 -17.27 -22.49 7.47
CA ILE A 16 -15.84 -22.63 7.78
C ILE A 16 -14.98 -22.21 6.59
N PHE A 17 -15.33 -22.63 5.37
CA PHE A 17 -14.58 -22.27 4.16
C PHE A 17 -14.65 -20.77 3.85
N ASN A 18 -15.84 -20.17 3.95
CA ASN A 18 -16.03 -18.76 3.61
C ASN A 18 -15.49 -17.81 4.70
N VAL A 19 -15.69 -18.14 5.98
CA VAL A 19 -15.15 -17.37 7.12
C VAL A 19 -13.64 -17.57 7.24
N GLY A 20 -13.16 -18.81 7.17
CA GLY A 20 -11.73 -19.13 7.19
C GLY A 20 -10.97 -18.50 6.04
N GLY A 21 -11.53 -18.50 4.83
CA GLY A 21 -10.94 -17.82 3.67
C GLY A 21 -10.85 -16.30 3.82
N LYS A 22 -11.80 -15.66 4.50
CA LYS A 22 -11.75 -14.21 4.81
C LYS A 22 -10.72 -13.89 5.89
N MET A 23 -10.63 -14.71 6.94
CA MET A 23 -9.65 -14.50 8.02
C MET A 23 -8.21 -14.64 7.49
N LYS A 24 -7.93 -15.68 6.70
CA LYS A 24 -6.60 -15.88 6.10
C LYS A 24 -6.14 -14.70 5.24
N LYS A 25 -7.05 -14.13 4.43
CA LYS A 25 -6.74 -12.93 3.60
C LYS A 25 -6.46 -11.68 4.45
N ALA A 26 -7.18 -11.49 5.54
CA ALA A 26 -6.95 -10.35 6.44
C ALA A 26 -5.60 -10.47 7.16
N GLU A 27 -5.21 -11.67 7.57
CA GLU A 27 -3.89 -11.96 8.15
C GLU A 27 -2.75 -11.71 7.14
N GLU A 28 -2.88 -12.22 5.91
CA GLU A 28 -1.89 -12.00 4.84
C GLU A 28 -1.69 -10.51 4.53
N LEU A 29 -2.78 -9.75 4.49
CA LEU A 29 -2.72 -8.30 4.27
C LEU A 29 -2.02 -7.57 5.42
N SER A 30 -2.36 -7.94 6.65
CA SER A 30 -1.77 -7.35 7.86
C SER A 30 -0.27 -7.65 7.94
N TYR A 31 0.13 -8.86 7.54
CA TYR A 31 1.53 -9.26 7.41
C TYR A 31 2.26 -8.46 6.34
N MET A 32 1.69 -8.33 5.13
CA MET A 32 2.26 -7.52 4.05
C MET A 32 2.49 -6.07 4.48
N ILE A 33 1.48 -5.46 5.08
CA ILE A 33 1.55 -4.09 5.56
C ILE A 33 2.69 -3.97 6.58
N ARG A 34 2.69 -4.80 7.63
CA ARG A 34 3.70 -4.73 8.70
C ARG A 34 5.13 -4.88 8.19
N LYS A 35 5.38 -5.82 7.28
CA LYS A 35 6.72 -6.05 6.71
C LYS A 35 7.16 -4.89 5.81
N THR A 36 6.23 -4.36 4.99
CA THR A 36 6.50 -3.18 4.15
C THR A 36 6.77 -1.94 5.01
N THR A 37 6.01 -1.72 6.09
CA THR A 37 6.25 -0.61 7.04
C THR A 37 7.63 -0.69 7.66
N TYR A 38 8.09 -1.89 8.04
CA TYR A 38 9.43 -2.07 8.61
C TYR A 38 10.53 -1.69 7.61
N ILE A 39 10.39 -2.11 6.35
CA ILE A 39 11.31 -1.75 5.28
C ILE A 39 11.24 -0.24 4.99
N ASP A 40 10.05 0.37 5.01
CA ASP A 40 9.90 1.80 4.83
C ASP A 40 10.61 2.60 5.92
N ILE A 41 10.52 2.18 7.19
CA ILE A 41 11.24 2.84 8.29
C ILE A 41 12.75 2.74 8.10
N LEU A 42 13.26 1.56 7.70
CA LEU A 42 14.68 1.37 7.41
C LEU A 42 15.15 2.26 6.24
N MET A 43 14.40 2.28 5.15
CA MET A 43 14.69 3.11 3.98
C MET A 43 14.69 4.59 4.33
N MET A 44 13.68 5.05 5.07
CA MET A 44 13.58 6.44 5.50
C MET A 44 14.75 6.83 6.42
N THR A 45 15.20 5.93 7.28
CA THR A 45 16.38 6.14 8.14
C THR A 45 17.66 6.28 7.30
N ILE A 46 17.88 5.39 6.33
CA ILE A 46 19.03 5.44 5.42
C ILE A 46 19.04 6.74 4.63
N ILE A 47 17.88 7.14 4.09
CA ILE A 47 17.70 8.39 3.36
C ILE A 47 18.04 9.59 4.25
N LEU A 48 17.51 9.65 5.47
CA LEU A 48 17.78 10.76 6.39
C LEU A 48 19.28 10.90 6.68
N ILE A 49 19.99 9.79 6.92
CA ILE A 49 21.44 9.79 7.15
C ILE A 49 22.19 10.29 5.91
N ALA A 50 21.84 9.79 4.72
CA ALA A 50 22.48 10.19 3.47
C ALA A 50 22.27 11.68 3.13
N PHE A 51 21.11 12.24 3.46
CA PHE A 51 20.85 13.66 3.24
C PHE A 51 21.47 14.56 4.31
N PHE A 52 21.64 14.08 5.54
CA PHE A 52 22.33 14.82 6.60
C PHE A 52 23.79 15.09 6.24
N THR A 53 24.48 14.13 5.62
CA THR A 53 25.87 14.30 5.17
C THR A 53 26.00 15.23 3.95
N SER A 54 24.97 15.30 3.11
CA SER A 54 24.97 16.13 1.88
C SER A 54 24.51 17.58 2.11
N ASN A 55 24.04 17.94 3.32
CA ASN A 55 23.49 19.25 3.70
C ASN A 55 22.51 19.83 2.66
N ASN A 56 21.66 18.96 2.11
CA ASN A 56 20.91 19.25 0.91
C ASN A 56 19.53 19.85 1.24
N LYS A 57 19.26 21.05 0.75
CA LYS A 57 18.03 21.82 1.00
C LYS A 57 16.75 21.14 0.48
N TYR A 58 16.89 20.12 -0.37
CA TYR A 58 15.75 19.43 -0.98
C TYR A 58 15.22 18.22 -0.18
N ILE A 59 15.81 17.91 0.98
CA ILE A 59 15.42 16.76 1.81
C ILE A 59 13.93 16.78 2.19
N LEU A 60 13.40 17.96 2.55
CA LEU A 60 12.00 18.08 2.97
C LEU A 60 11.04 17.74 1.83
N PHE A 61 11.35 18.15 0.61
CA PHE A 61 10.51 17.84 -0.56
C PHE A 61 10.60 16.36 -0.96
N PHE A 62 11.78 15.77 -0.83
CA PHE A 62 11.97 14.33 -1.02
C PHE A 62 11.13 13.53 0.01
N LEU A 63 11.23 13.87 1.30
CA LEU A 63 10.45 13.22 2.35
C LEU A 63 8.95 13.37 2.13
N LEU A 64 8.51 14.54 1.67
CA LEU A 64 7.10 14.78 1.35
C LEU A 64 6.62 13.86 0.23
N GLY A 65 7.42 13.68 -0.83
CA GLY A 65 7.13 12.73 -1.91
C GLY A 65 7.07 11.29 -1.41
N TYR A 66 8.04 10.90 -0.58
CA TYR A 66 8.11 9.56 0.01
C TYR A 66 6.88 9.26 0.88
N ILE A 67 6.54 10.15 1.80
CA ILE A 67 5.36 10.02 2.67
C ILE A 67 4.08 9.92 1.85
N LEU A 68 3.95 10.73 0.79
CA LEU A 68 2.77 10.65 -0.08
C LEU A 68 2.68 9.32 -0.81
N ALA A 69 3.80 8.77 -1.28
CA ALA A 69 3.83 7.44 -1.90
C ALA A 69 3.40 6.34 -0.92
N VAL A 70 3.90 6.40 0.32
CA VAL A 70 3.51 5.49 1.40
C VAL A 70 1.99 5.57 1.65
N ILE A 71 1.43 6.78 1.83
CA ILE A 71 -0.02 6.98 1.99
C ILE A 71 -0.79 6.41 0.78
N ASN A 72 -0.32 6.68 -0.44
CA ASN A 72 -0.94 6.18 -1.66
C ASN A 72 -0.96 4.66 -1.72
N PHE A 73 0.09 3.99 -1.23
CA PHE A 73 0.17 2.55 -1.12
C PHE A 73 -0.84 2.00 -0.09
N TYR A 74 -0.93 2.59 1.11
CA TYR A 74 -1.92 2.18 2.11
C TYR A 74 -3.36 2.32 1.58
N ILE A 75 -3.70 3.48 1.02
CA ILE A 75 -5.03 3.71 0.43
C ILE A 75 -5.29 2.67 -0.67
N ASN A 76 -4.30 2.37 -1.52
CA ASN A 76 -4.43 1.35 -2.56
C ASN A 76 -4.79 -0.01 -1.98
N THR A 77 -3.97 -0.45 -1.02
CA THR A 77 -4.04 -1.78 -0.42
C THR A 77 -5.38 -1.99 0.28
N TYR A 78 -5.82 -1.02 1.07
CA TYR A 78 -7.14 -1.07 1.72
C TYR A 78 -8.29 -1.03 0.72
N THR A 79 -8.23 -0.14 -0.28
CA THR A 79 -9.30 -0.02 -1.29
C THR A 79 -9.45 -1.32 -2.07
N ILE A 80 -8.33 -1.87 -2.56
CA ILE A 80 -8.31 -3.14 -3.30
C ILE A 80 -8.85 -4.27 -2.44
N ASN A 81 -8.34 -4.42 -1.22
CA ASN A 81 -8.78 -5.51 -0.34
C ASN A 81 -10.26 -5.41 0.03
N TYR A 82 -10.77 -4.20 0.27
CA TYR A 82 -12.18 -3.97 0.55
C TYR A 82 -13.10 -4.37 -0.62
N VAL A 83 -12.63 -4.17 -1.85
CA VAL A 83 -13.35 -4.60 -3.06
C VAL A 83 -13.28 -6.11 -3.21
N PHE A 84 -12.11 -6.72 -3.09
CA PHE A 84 -11.93 -8.17 -3.24
C PHE A 84 -12.64 -9.01 -2.16
N LEU A 85 -12.88 -8.46 -0.97
CA LEU A 85 -13.63 -9.13 0.10
C LEU A 85 -15.16 -8.98 -0.04
N GLY A 86 -15.63 -8.08 -0.92
CA GLY A 86 -17.05 -7.80 -1.13
C GLY A 86 -17.59 -8.31 -2.46
N LYS A 87 -18.74 -8.98 -2.46
CA LYS A 87 -19.38 -9.54 -3.68
C LYS A 87 -20.07 -8.50 -4.60
N ASN A 88 -19.88 -7.18 -4.40
CA ASN A 88 -20.69 -6.15 -5.08
C ASN A 88 -19.93 -5.40 -6.20
N ILE A 89 -20.48 -5.46 -7.42
CA ILE A 89 -20.00 -4.79 -8.65
C ILE A 89 -19.84 -3.27 -8.51
N ASN A 90 -20.67 -2.61 -7.69
CA ASN A 90 -20.57 -1.16 -7.47
C ASN A 90 -19.25 -0.72 -6.80
N ARG A 91 -18.46 -1.66 -6.26
CA ARG A 91 -17.19 -1.35 -5.60
C ARG A 91 -16.05 -1.08 -6.57
N THR A 92 -16.12 -1.52 -7.83
CA THR A 92 -15.10 -1.22 -8.85
C THR A 92 -14.98 0.30 -9.09
N TYR A 93 -16.11 1.01 -9.09
CA TYR A 93 -16.12 2.48 -9.18
C TYR A 93 -15.36 3.16 -8.03
N LEU A 94 -15.39 2.58 -6.82
CA LEU A 94 -14.62 3.10 -5.68
C LEU A 94 -13.10 2.99 -5.90
N VAL A 95 -12.64 1.91 -6.55
CA VAL A 95 -11.22 1.73 -6.91
C VAL A 95 -10.79 2.81 -7.89
N SER A 96 -11.58 3.03 -8.94
CA SER A 96 -11.30 4.07 -9.95
C SER A 96 -11.32 5.47 -9.34
N LEU A 97 -12.30 5.78 -8.50
CA LEU A 97 -12.39 7.08 -7.82
C LEU A 97 -11.19 7.33 -6.90
N SER A 98 -10.80 6.32 -6.11
CA SER A 98 -9.60 6.36 -5.26
C SER A 98 -8.31 6.57 -6.06
N TYR A 99 -8.22 5.97 -7.25
CA TYR A 99 -7.10 6.17 -8.16
C TYR A 99 -7.01 7.63 -8.66
N PHE A 100 -8.10 8.18 -9.19
CA PHE A 100 -8.12 9.57 -9.66
C PHE A 100 -7.82 10.57 -8.53
N PHE A 101 -8.41 10.36 -7.36
CA PHE A 101 -8.16 11.22 -6.20
C PHE A 101 -6.68 11.28 -5.83
N ARG A 102 -5.98 10.13 -5.80
CA ARG A 102 -4.54 10.07 -5.50
C ARG A 102 -3.68 10.75 -6.56
N ILE A 103 -4.02 10.61 -7.83
CA ILE A 103 -3.32 11.32 -8.92
C ILE A 103 -3.51 12.83 -8.79
N ILE A 104 -4.75 13.28 -8.58
CA ILE A 104 -5.05 14.70 -8.43
C ILE A 104 -4.30 15.27 -7.24
N LEU A 105 -4.31 14.59 -6.08
CA LEU A 105 -3.53 14.99 -4.90
C LEU A 105 -2.04 15.11 -5.20
N ALA A 106 -1.44 14.08 -5.78
CA ALA A 106 -0.01 14.06 -6.10
C ALA A 106 0.37 15.18 -7.09
N THR A 107 -0.53 15.47 -8.04
CA THR A 107 -0.33 16.51 -9.06
C THR A 107 -0.48 17.91 -8.46
N ILE A 108 -1.46 18.14 -7.60
CA ILE A 108 -1.66 19.43 -6.90
C ILE A 108 -0.44 19.75 -6.04
N ILE A 109 0.05 18.78 -5.27
CA ILE A 109 1.26 18.95 -4.44
C ILE A 109 2.46 19.29 -5.33
N GLY A 110 2.67 18.53 -6.41
CA GLY A 110 3.76 18.81 -7.36
C GLY A 110 3.66 20.20 -7.99
N ALA A 111 2.46 20.65 -8.37
CA ALA A 111 2.22 21.98 -8.94
C ALA A 111 2.49 23.11 -7.92
N LEU A 112 2.14 22.92 -6.65
CA LEU A 112 2.47 23.87 -5.58
C LEU A 112 3.98 23.99 -5.38
N LEU A 113 4.71 22.88 -5.40
CA LEU A 113 6.17 22.87 -5.29
C LEU A 113 6.85 23.54 -6.49
N PHE A 114 6.28 23.38 -7.68
CA PHE A 114 6.80 23.98 -8.92
C PHE A 114 6.81 25.51 -8.86
N LYS A 115 5.81 26.13 -8.22
CA LYS A 115 5.72 27.59 -8.07
C LYS A 115 6.89 28.17 -7.27
N HIS A 116 7.45 27.41 -6.33
CA HIS A 116 8.58 27.85 -5.53
C HIS A 116 9.92 27.62 -6.25
N ASN A 117 10.17 26.38 -6.68
CA ASN A 117 11.39 26.04 -7.42
C ASN A 117 11.17 24.73 -8.18
N LYS A 118 11.50 24.72 -9.47
CA LYS A 118 11.39 23.53 -10.33
C LYS A 118 12.19 22.33 -9.78
N PHE A 119 13.33 22.58 -9.14
CA PHE A 119 14.15 21.53 -8.52
C PHE A 119 13.49 20.86 -7.32
N ASN A 120 12.56 21.54 -6.62
CA ASN A 120 11.79 20.93 -5.52
C ASN A 120 10.87 19.83 -6.05
N VAL A 121 10.31 20.00 -7.25
CA VAL A 121 9.47 18.99 -7.89
C VAL A 121 10.29 17.75 -8.24
N VAL A 122 11.52 17.93 -8.72
CA VAL A 122 12.42 16.81 -9.01
C VAL A 122 12.69 16.01 -7.74
N ALA A 123 13.04 16.67 -6.63
CA ALA A 123 13.27 15.99 -5.36
C ALA A 123 12.02 15.27 -4.84
N TYR A 124 10.84 15.90 -4.95
CA TYR A 124 9.57 15.30 -4.61
C TYR A 124 9.26 14.04 -5.45
N VAL A 125 9.44 14.11 -6.77
CA VAL A 125 9.22 12.97 -7.66
C VAL A 125 10.21 11.83 -7.35
N LEU A 126 11.47 12.15 -7.06
CA LEU A 126 12.45 11.15 -6.64
C LEU A 126 12.05 10.48 -5.32
N GLY A 127 11.59 11.26 -4.34
CA GLY A 127 11.07 10.73 -3.08
C GLY A 127 9.86 9.83 -3.27
N TYR A 128 8.93 10.24 -4.12
CA TYR A 128 7.75 9.44 -4.46
C TYR A 128 8.14 8.10 -5.09
N ASN A 129 9.11 8.11 -6.00
CA ASN A 129 9.58 6.88 -6.65
C ASN A 129 10.41 5.99 -5.71
N ALA A 130 11.11 6.56 -4.73
CA ALA A 130 11.94 5.78 -3.81
C ALA A 130 11.15 4.77 -2.98
N HIS A 131 9.87 5.02 -2.69
CA HIS A 131 9.01 4.02 -2.02
C HIS A 131 8.83 2.73 -2.85
N TYR A 132 8.90 2.78 -4.18
CA TYR A 132 8.89 1.56 -5.00
C TYR A 132 10.06 0.64 -4.67
N ILE A 133 11.22 1.19 -4.27
CA ILE A 133 12.38 0.38 -3.86
C ILE A 133 12.02 -0.42 -2.60
N SER A 134 11.33 0.17 -1.63
CA SER A 134 10.85 -0.52 -0.43
C SER A 134 9.94 -1.69 -0.76
N ILE A 135 8.99 -1.48 -1.69
CA ILE A 135 8.07 -2.54 -2.16
C ILE A 135 8.84 -3.64 -2.90
N LEU A 136 9.84 -3.30 -3.72
CA LEU A 136 10.67 -4.28 -4.41
C LEU A 136 11.47 -5.13 -3.44
N ILE A 137 12.10 -4.52 -2.43
CA ILE A 137 12.84 -5.24 -1.37
C ILE A 137 11.90 -6.20 -0.64
N TYR A 138 10.72 -5.73 -0.24
CA TYR A 138 9.69 -6.59 0.37
C TYR A 138 9.36 -7.79 -0.53
N SER A 139 9.10 -7.54 -1.82
CA SER A 139 8.71 -8.59 -2.76
C SER A 139 9.81 -9.62 -2.97
N LEU A 140 11.08 -9.21 -2.94
CA LEU A 140 12.22 -10.13 -3.06
C LEU A 140 12.34 -11.01 -1.82
N GLN A 141 12.28 -10.42 -0.62
CA GLN A 141 12.34 -11.17 0.64
C GLN A 141 11.20 -12.18 0.79
N ASN A 142 9.99 -11.83 0.35
CA ASN A 142 8.84 -12.73 0.42
C ASN A 142 8.87 -13.84 -0.64
N LYS A 143 9.63 -13.68 -1.72
CA LYS A 143 9.82 -14.73 -2.73
C LYS A 143 10.74 -15.82 -2.21
N ASP A 144 11.79 -15.44 -1.48
CA ASP A 144 12.75 -16.38 -0.90
C ASP A 144 12.16 -17.22 0.25
N GLU A 145 11.19 -16.68 1.01
CA GLU A 145 10.48 -17.43 2.06
C GLU A 145 9.50 -18.50 1.54
N ARG A 146 9.23 -18.52 0.22
CA ARG A 146 8.29 -19.47 -0.41
C ARG A 146 8.99 -20.50 -1.33
N MET A 147 10.32 -20.44 -1.46
CA MET A 147 11.15 -21.44 -2.15
C MET A 147 11.76 -22.40 -1.13
#